data_AF-A0A1Y2FT35-F1
#
_entry.id   AF-A0A1Y2FT35-F1
#
_cell.length_a   1.000
_cell.length_b   1.000
_cell.length_c   1.000
_cell.angle_alpha   90.00
_cell.angle_beta   90.00
_cell.angle_gamma   90.00
#
_symmetry.space_group_name_H-M   'P 1'
#
loop_
_entity.id
_entity.type
_entity.pdbx_description
1 polymer ?
#
loop_
_entity_poly.entity_id
_entity_poly.type
_entity_poly.pdbx_seq_one_letter_code
_entity_poly.pdbx_strand_id
1 'polypeptide(L)'
;MDAVTDKILLNRFVVEERPLRRLADKCDLLCRPSAPDAVEMSEAALKLEFAQYKASLRRLELTNKAHAREVQRYTEKEAQVLALQEETRQSIAKLRIELEEAEGELEDKNAYDALAKEILARHPRSRASQKTAIAMLQEEIAQLVKERDATQDVWRERKRAFDEIFHALQRMAADIRGEKEDAERKAGMADSDEEEDGLIKEKPVQSTETVEVEMAEAGEIEE
;
A
#
# COMPACT_ATOMS: atom_id res chain seq x y z
N MET A 1 -45.53 -12.40 -48.53
CA MET A 1 -46.94 -12.82 -48.31
C MET A 1 -47.67 -11.63 -47.74
N ASP A 2 -48.80 -11.26 -48.32
CA ASP A 2 -49.47 -10.01 -47.98
C ASP A 2 -50.08 -10.07 -46.58
N ALA A 3 -49.89 -9.02 -45.77
CA ALA A 3 -50.43 -8.93 -44.42
C ALA A 3 -51.96 -9.12 -44.37
N VAL A 4 -52.65 -8.83 -45.48
CA VAL A 4 -54.08 -9.07 -45.67
C VAL A 4 -54.39 -10.56 -45.76
N THR A 5 -53.60 -11.32 -46.51
CA THR A 5 -53.78 -12.78 -46.62
C THR A 5 -53.51 -13.50 -45.30
N ASP A 6 -52.50 -13.08 -44.54
CA ASP A 6 -52.23 -13.66 -43.21
C ASP A 6 -53.37 -13.39 -42.23
N LYS A 7 -53.96 -12.20 -42.25
CA LYS A 7 -55.10 -11.85 -41.40
C LYS A 7 -56.35 -12.66 -41.74
N ILE A 8 -56.59 -12.92 -43.02
CA ILE A 8 -57.69 -13.77 -43.51
C ILE A 8 -57.45 -15.23 -43.10
N LEU A 9 -56.22 -15.73 -43.21
CA LEU A 9 -55.86 -17.09 -42.80
C LEU A 9 -55.97 -17.27 -41.28
N LEU A 10 -55.54 -16.29 -40.48
CA LEU A 10 -55.72 -16.29 -39.03
C LEU A 10 -57.20 -16.35 -38.65
N ASN A 11 -58.02 -15.50 -39.28
CA ASN A 11 -59.46 -15.48 -39.03
C ASN A 11 -60.14 -16.80 -39.39
N ARG A 12 -59.72 -17.44 -40.48
CA ARG A 12 -60.21 -18.78 -40.86
C ARG A 12 -59.81 -19.89 -39.90
N PHE A 13 -58.68 -19.75 -39.21
CA PHE A 13 -58.23 -20.71 -38.21
C PHE A 13 -58.92 -20.51 -36.86
N VAL A 14 -59.28 -19.27 -36.53
CA VAL A 14 -59.96 -18.88 -35.28
C VAL A 14 -61.46 -19.22 -35.32
N VAL A 15 -62.09 -19.12 -36.49
CA VAL A 15 -63.51 -19.43 -36.66
C VAL A 15 -63.66 -20.91 -37.03
N GLU A 16 -64.20 -21.71 -36.11
CA GLU A 16 -64.66 -23.06 -36.40
C GLU A 16 -65.82 -23.00 -37.41
N GLU A 17 -65.51 -22.97 -38.70
CA GLU A 17 -66.51 -22.89 -39.77
C GLU A 17 -67.25 -24.22 -40.01
N ARG A 18 -66.68 -25.34 -39.57
CA ARG A 18 -67.24 -26.68 -39.82
C ARG A 18 -68.61 -26.90 -39.18
N PRO A 19 -68.84 -26.57 -37.89
CA PRO A 19 -70.18 -26.66 -37.29
C PRO A 19 -71.18 -25.70 -37.96
N LEU A 20 -70.76 -24.50 -38.35
CA LEU A 20 -71.61 -23.52 -39.02
C LEU A 20 -72.03 -24.01 -40.41
N ARG A 21 -71.10 -24.56 -41.20
CA ARG A 21 -71.39 -25.16 -42.51
C ARG A 21 -72.34 -26.35 -42.38
N ARG A 22 -72.09 -27.26 -41.43
CA ARG A 22 -72.99 -28.40 -41.17
C ARG A 22 -74.40 -27.97 -40.78
N LEU A 23 -74.52 -26.90 -39.99
CA LEU A 23 -75.80 -26.31 -39.62
C LEU A 23 -76.50 -25.70 -40.84
N ALA A 24 -75.77 -24.94 -41.68
CA ALA A 24 -76.30 -24.37 -42.91
C ALA A 24 -76.78 -25.44 -43.89
N ASP A 25 -75.99 -26.49 -44.13
CA ASP A 25 -76.34 -27.61 -45.00
C ASP A 25 -77.63 -28.33 -44.55
N LYS A 26 -77.85 -28.42 -43.23
CA LYS A 26 -79.05 -29.04 -42.65
C LYS A 26 -80.26 -28.12 -42.68
N CYS A 27 -80.08 -26.82 -42.49
CA CYS A 27 -81.14 -25.83 -42.71
C CYS A 27 -81.60 -25.82 -44.18
N ASP A 28 -80.66 -25.89 -45.13
CA ASP A 28 -80.96 -25.95 -46.56
C ASP A 28 -81.71 -27.23 -46.95
N LEU A 29 -81.38 -28.36 -46.31
CA LEU A 29 -82.08 -29.62 -46.52
C LEU A 29 -83.53 -29.57 -46.02
N LEU A 30 -83.79 -28.86 -44.91
CA LEU A 30 -85.12 -28.64 -44.33
C LEU A 30 -86.01 -27.72 -45.18
N CYS A 31 -85.41 -26.79 -45.92
CA CYS A 31 -86.15 -25.91 -46.83
C CYS A 31 -86.58 -26.61 -48.14
N ARG A 32 -86.17 -27.87 -48.37
CA ARG A 32 -86.61 -28.66 -49.53
C ARG A 32 -87.87 -29.47 -49.19
N PRO A 33 -88.82 -29.64 -50.13
CA PRO A 33 -90.03 -30.41 -49.87
C PRO A 33 -89.68 -31.88 -49.58
N SER A 34 -90.15 -32.39 -48.45
CA SER A 34 -89.84 -33.72 -47.93
C SER A 34 -91.08 -34.35 -47.25
N ALA A 35 -91.10 -35.68 -47.12
CA ALA A 35 -92.17 -36.44 -46.46
C ALA A 35 -92.29 -36.09 -44.96
N PRO A 36 -93.49 -36.17 -44.34
CA PRO A 36 -93.71 -35.73 -42.95
C PRO A 36 -92.80 -36.42 -41.92
N ASP A 37 -92.57 -37.73 -42.03
CA ASP A 37 -91.66 -38.47 -41.14
C ASP A 37 -90.19 -38.02 -41.26
N ALA A 38 -89.80 -37.54 -42.44
CA ALA A 38 -88.47 -37.00 -42.67
C ALA A 38 -88.31 -35.60 -42.06
N VAL A 39 -89.40 -34.84 -41.88
CA VAL A 39 -89.41 -33.53 -41.23
C VAL A 39 -89.11 -33.66 -39.73
N GLU A 40 -89.75 -34.59 -39.02
CA GLU A 40 -89.50 -34.80 -37.58
C GLU A 40 -88.05 -35.27 -37.29
N MET A 41 -87.54 -36.20 -38.11
CA MET A 41 -86.13 -36.65 -38.00
C MET A 41 -85.14 -35.53 -38.31
N SER A 42 -85.45 -34.66 -39.26
CA SER A 42 -84.62 -33.50 -39.57
C SER A 42 -84.66 -32.41 -38.50
N GLU A 43 -85.77 -32.24 -37.77
CA GLU A 43 -85.86 -31.32 -36.63
C GLU A 43 -84.98 -31.78 -35.45
N ALA A 44 -85.02 -33.07 -35.11
CA ALA A 44 -84.15 -33.64 -34.08
C ALA A 44 -82.67 -33.52 -34.45
N ALA A 45 -82.32 -33.78 -35.71
CA ALA A 45 -80.97 -33.62 -36.23
C ALA A 45 -80.49 -32.15 -36.23
N LEU A 46 -81.39 -31.18 -36.42
CA LEU A 46 -81.09 -29.75 -36.35
C LEU A 46 -80.83 -29.29 -34.91
N LYS A 47 -81.68 -29.71 -33.95
CA LYS A 47 -81.49 -29.42 -32.52
C LYS A 47 -80.13 -29.92 -32.02
N LEU A 48 -79.73 -31.12 -32.47
CA LEU A 48 -78.42 -31.68 -32.14
C LEU A 48 -77.27 -30.82 -32.67
N GLU A 49 -77.38 -30.27 -33.88
CA GLU A 49 -76.32 -29.43 -34.47
C GLU A 49 -76.25 -28.05 -33.83
N PHE A 50 -77.39 -27.46 -33.45
CA PHE A 50 -77.39 -26.26 -32.62
C PHE A 50 -76.71 -26.50 -31.28
N ALA A 51 -76.95 -27.65 -30.63
CA ALA A 51 -76.27 -28.01 -29.40
C ALA A 51 -74.75 -28.17 -29.60
N GLN A 52 -74.32 -28.83 -30.69
CA GLN A 52 -72.91 -28.97 -31.04
C GLN A 52 -72.25 -27.60 -31.34
N TYR A 53 -72.94 -26.74 -32.09
CA TYR A 53 -72.45 -25.40 -32.40
C TYR A 53 -72.32 -24.56 -31.13
N LYS A 54 -73.32 -24.57 -30.26
CA LYS A 54 -73.26 -23.90 -28.96
C LYS A 54 -72.10 -24.39 -28.10
N ALA A 55 -71.83 -25.70 -28.09
CA ALA A 55 -70.67 -26.27 -27.39
C ALA A 55 -69.34 -25.78 -27.98
N SER A 56 -69.22 -25.69 -29.32
CA SER A 56 -68.02 -25.15 -29.97
C SER A 56 -67.78 -23.67 -29.66
N LEU A 57 -68.84 -22.84 -29.67
CA LEU A 57 -68.76 -21.43 -29.29
C LEU A 57 -68.33 -21.28 -27.82
N ARG A 58 -68.91 -22.08 -26.93
CA ARG A 58 -68.54 -22.05 -25.52
C ARG A 58 -67.07 -22.45 -25.30
N ARG A 59 -66.58 -23.44 -26.03
CA ARG A 59 -65.16 -23.83 -26.00
C ARG A 59 -64.28 -22.65 -26.44
N LEU A 60 -64.61 -22.00 -27.56
CA LEU A 60 -63.87 -20.85 -28.07
C LEU A 60 -63.83 -19.69 -27.06
N GLU A 61 -64.95 -19.37 -26.41
CA GLU A 61 -65.00 -18.35 -25.35
C GLU A 61 -64.06 -18.69 -24.19
N LEU A 62 -64.05 -19.96 -23.74
CA LEU A 62 -63.20 -20.40 -22.65
C LEU A 62 -61.71 -20.36 -23.04
N THR A 63 -61.39 -20.80 -24.25
CA THR A 63 -60.04 -20.75 -24.82
C THR A 63 -59.55 -19.29 -24.93
N ASN A 64 -60.37 -18.37 -25.43
CA ASN A 64 -60.02 -16.95 -25.49
C ASN A 64 -59.79 -16.34 -24.11
N LYS A 65 -60.63 -16.69 -23.12
CA LYS A 65 -60.42 -16.25 -21.73
C LYS A 65 -59.15 -16.83 -21.12
N ALA A 66 -58.82 -18.08 -21.41
CA ALA A 66 -57.58 -18.71 -20.96
C ALA A 66 -56.36 -18.03 -21.59
N HIS A 67 -56.38 -17.79 -22.91
CA HIS A 67 -55.31 -17.07 -23.61
C HIS A 67 -55.12 -15.65 -23.09
N ALA A 68 -56.20 -14.90 -22.82
CA ALA A 68 -56.09 -13.56 -22.27
C ALA A 68 -55.38 -13.56 -20.89
N ARG A 69 -55.72 -14.50 -20.01
CA ARG A 69 -55.05 -14.67 -18.71
C ARG A 69 -53.58 -15.07 -18.87
N GLU A 70 -53.30 -15.93 -19.84
CA GLU A 70 -51.95 -16.43 -20.10
C GLU A 70 -51.04 -15.33 -20.67
N VAL A 71 -51.56 -14.51 -21.59
CA VAL A 71 -50.88 -13.30 -22.07
C VAL A 71 -50.58 -12.37 -20.91
N GLN A 72 -51.56 -12.08 -20.04
CA GLN A 72 -51.35 -11.24 -18.87
C GLN A 72 -50.23 -11.79 -17.98
N ARG A 73 -50.29 -13.08 -17.63
CA ARG A 73 -49.26 -13.75 -16.83
C ARG A 73 -47.87 -13.65 -17.48
N TYR A 74 -47.78 -13.81 -18.80
CA TYR A 74 -46.51 -13.68 -19.50
C TYR A 74 -45.99 -12.23 -19.50
N THR A 75 -46.85 -11.24 -19.68
CA THR A 75 -46.44 -9.83 -19.59
C THR A 75 -45.95 -9.46 -18.19
N GLU A 76 -46.60 -9.96 -17.13
CA GLU A 76 -46.15 -9.76 -15.75
C GLU A 76 -44.80 -10.44 -15.50
N LYS A 77 -44.61 -11.66 -16.00
CA LYS A 77 -43.36 -12.40 -15.87
C LYS A 77 -42.21 -11.76 -16.66
N GLU A 78 -42.50 -11.24 -17.85
CA GLU A 78 -41.54 -10.50 -18.66
C GLU A 78 -41.03 -9.27 -17.91
N ALA A 79 -41.94 -8.48 -17.33
CA ALA A 79 -41.57 -7.32 -16.51
C ALA A 79 -40.69 -7.72 -15.30
N GLN A 80 -41.01 -8.82 -14.62
CA GLN A 80 -40.20 -9.33 -13.50
C GLN A 80 -38.79 -9.75 -13.95
N VAL A 81 -38.68 -10.44 -15.09
CA VAL A 81 -37.39 -10.87 -15.62
C VAL A 81 -36.54 -9.66 -16.02
N LEU A 82 -37.13 -8.65 -16.65
CA LEU A 82 -36.43 -7.41 -17.01
C LEU A 82 -35.95 -6.65 -15.76
N ALA A 83 -36.77 -6.58 -14.71
CA ALA A 83 -36.38 -5.97 -13.45
C ALA A 83 -35.18 -6.72 -12.81
N LEU A 84 -35.24 -8.05 -12.77
CA LEU A 84 -34.15 -8.88 -12.24
C LEU A 84 -32.86 -8.75 -13.07
N GLN A 85 -32.98 -8.64 -14.39
CA GLN A 85 -31.83 -8.40 -15.27
C GLN A 85 -31.14 -7.07 -14.97
N GLU A 86 -31.91 -6.00 -14.73
CA GLU A 86 -31.31 -4.71 -14.38
C GLU A 86 -30.72 -4.72 -12.97
N GLU A 87 -31.39 -5.35 -11.99
CA GLU A 87 -30.86 -5.52 -10.64
C GLU A 87 -29.54 -6.30 -10.63
N THR A 88 -29.48 -7.41 -11.37
CA THR A 88 -28.25 -8.22 -11.49
C THR A 88 -27.14 -7.44 -12.20
N ARG A 89 -27.46 -6.64 -13.23
CA ARG A 89 -26.48 -5.77 -13.88
C ARG A 89 -25.90 -4.73 -12.93
N GLN A 90 -26.75 -4.09 -12.12
CA GLN A 90 -26.32 -3.13 -11.11
C GLN A 90 -25.48 -3.79 -10.01
N SER A 91 -25.86 -4.99 -9.58
CA SER A 91 -25.09 -5.78 -8.61
C SER A 91 -23.70 -6.13 -9.13
N ILE A 92 -23.60 -6.60 -10.38
CA ILE A 92 -22.30 -6.88 -11.02
C ILE A 92 -21.45 -5.61 -11.12
N ALA A 93 -22.04 -4.47 -11.45
CA ALA A 93 -21.29 -3.20 -11.51
C ALA A 93 -20.73 -2.80 -10.14
N LYS A 94 -21.52 -2.96 -9.06
CA LYS A 94 -21.05 -2.69 -7.69
C LYS A 94 -19.92 -3.64 -7.28
N LEU A 95 -20.10 -4.94 -7.50
CA LEU A 95 -19.09 -5.95 -7.18
C LEU A 95 -17.77 -5.73 -7.93
N ARG A 96 -17.80 -5.16 -9.13
CA ARG A 96 -16.58 -4.78 -9.86
C ARG A 96 -15.83 -3.63 -9.19
N ILE A 97 -16.55 -2.63 -8.69
CA ILE A 97 -15.95 -1.50 -7.96
C ILE A 97 -15.34 -2.00 -6.65
N GLU A 98 -16.09 -2.81 -5.89
CA GLU A 98 -15.60 -3.39 -4.65
C GLU A 98 -14.35 -4.28 -4.88
N LEU A 99 -14.30 -4.99 -6.00
CA LEU A 99 -13.13 -5.78 -6.38
C LEU A 99 -11.92 -4.90 -6.68
N GLU A 100 -12.09 -3.83 -7.46
CA GLU A 100 -11.03 -2.89 -7.79
C GLU A 100 -10.46 -2.20 -6.55
N GLU A 101 -11.33 -1.80 -5.61
CA GLU A 101 -10.93 -1.25 -4.31
C GLU A 101 -10.12 -2.26 -3.48
N ALA A 102 -10.59 -3.51 -3.42
CA ALA A 102 -9.90 -4.57 -2.68
C ALA A 102 -8.56 -4.96 -3.31
N GLU A 103 -8.45 -4.94 -4.63
CA GLU A 103 -7.20 -5.14 -5.36
C GLU A 103 -6.20 -4.01 -5.04
N GLY A 104 -6.65 -2.75 -5.05
CA GLY A 104 -5.83 -1.60 -4.65
C GLY A 104 -5.31 -1.71 -3.22
N GLU A 105 -6.16 -2.09 -2.25
CA GLU A 105 -5.71 -2.33 -0.87
C GLU A 105 -4.67 -3.45 -0.76
N LEU A 106 -4.80 -4.49 -1.60
CA LEU A 106 -3.86 -5.61 -1.62
C LEU A 106 -2.51 -5.20 -2.22
N GLU A 107 -2.52 -4.37 -3.26
CA GLU A 107 -1.30 -3.77 -3.83
C GLU A 107 -0.57 -2.91 -2.78
N ASP A 108 -1.30 -2.06 -2.06
CA ASP A 108 -0.75 -1.25 -0.97
C ASP A 108 -0.13 -2.13 0.13
N LYS A 109 -0.85 -3.17 0.58
CA LYS A 109 -0.34 -4.13 1.58
C LYS A 109 0.94 -4.81 1.10
N ASN A 110 0.98 -5.25 -0.16
CA ASN A 110 2.17 -5.86 -0.73
C ASN A 110 3.36 -4.88 -0.80
N ALA A 111 3.11 -3.61 -1.14
CA ALA A 111 4.12 -2.57 -1.13
C ALA A 111 4.67 -2.31 0.28
N TYR A 112 3.80 -2.22 1.29
CA TYR A 112 4.21 -2.09 2.68
C TYR A 112 4.99 -3.31 3.17
N ASP A 113 4.58 -4.52 2.81
CA ASP A 113 5.28 -5.74 3.17
C ASP A 113 6.66 -5.83 2.49
N ALA A 114 6.78 -5.40 1.24
CA ALA A 114 8.06 -5.32 0.54
C ALA A 114 9.01 -4.33 1.23
N LEU A 115 8.53 -3.14 1.57
CA LEU A 115 9.29 -2.13 2.33
C LEU A 115 9.68 -2.66 3.71
N ALA A 116 8.75 -3.32 4.43
CA ALA A 116 9.02 -3.91 5.72
C ALA A 116 10.11 -5.00 5.63
N LYS A 117 10.06 -5.86 4.61
CA LYS A 117 11.10 -6.86 4.34
C LYS A 117 12.44 -6.22 4.04
N GLU A 118 12.49 -5.15 3.24
CA GLU A 118 13.74 -4.43 2.96
C GLU A 118 14.33 -3.83 4.24
N ILE A 119 13.50 -3.17 5.06
CA ILE A 119 13.92 -2.60 6.34
C ILE A 119 14.44 -3.69 7.26
N LEU A 120 13.74 -4.83 7.37
CA LEU A 120 14.12 -5.93 8.25
C LEU A 120 15.35 -6.71 7.75
N ALA A 121 15.59 -6.77 6.43
CA ALA A 121 16.76 -7.44 5.85
C ALA A 121 18.08 -6.79 6.28
N ARG A 122 18.07 -5.49 6.59
CA ARG A 122 19.25 -4.79 7.15
C ARG A 122 19.48 -5.09 8.63
N HIS A 123 18.70 -6.02 9.22
CA HIS A 123 18.71 -6.39 10.63
C HIS A 123 18.86 -5.19 11.59
N PRO A 124 18.05 -4.13 11.44
CA PRO A 124 18.18 -2.95 12.27
C PRO A 124 17.91 -3.32 13.72
N ARG A 125 18.72 -2.79 14.64
CA ARG A 125 18.39 -2.82 16.07
C ARG A 125 17.02 -2.17 16.26
N SER A 126 16.25 -2.60 17.26
CA SER A 126 14.96 -1.97 17.56
C SER A 126 15.14 -0.47 17.84
N ARG A 127 14.14 0.35 17.49
CA ARG A 127 14.19 1.79 17.75
C ARG A 127 14.44 2.10 19.24
N ALA A 128 13.92 1.28 20.14
CA ALA A 128 14.17 1.43 21.58
C ALA A 128 15.66 1.21 21.92
N SER A 129 16.25 0.11 21.43
CA SER A 129 17.68 -0.19 21.65
C SER A 129 18.59 0.89 21.04
N GLN A 130 18.26 1.40 19.84
CA GLN A 130 19.01 2.49 19.22
C GLN A 130 18.96 3.76 20.08
N LYS A 131 17.79 4.14 20.61
CA LYS A 131 17.65 5.29 21.51
C LYS A 131 18.49 5.15 22.77
N THR A 132 18.50 3.96 23.39
CA THR A 132 19.35 3.70 24.55
C THR A 132 20.83 3.82 24.20
N ALA A 133 21.26 3.25 23.08
CA ALA A 133 22.64 3.34 22.62
C ALA A 133 23.06 4.80 22.34
N ILE A 134 22.20 5.59 21.70
CA ILE A 134 22.43 7.02 21.45
C ILE A 134 22.59 7.77 22.78
N ALA A 135 21.71 7.53 23.75
CA ALA A 135 21.78 8.18 25.06
C ALA A 135 23.08 7.83 25.80
N MET A 136 23.52 6.56 25.74
CA MET A 136 24.80 6.14 26.34
C MET A 136 25.99 6.81 25.66
N LEU A 137 26.02 6.86 24.33
CA LEU A 137 27.10 7.53 23.60
C LEU A 137 27.13 9.04 23.87
N GLN A 138 25.97 9.68 24.02
CA GLN A 138 25.90 11.10 24.38
C GLN A 138 26.47 11.37 25.78
N GLU A 139 26.20 10.49 26.74
CA GLU A 139 26.77 10.58 28.09
C GLU A 139 28.28 10.37 28.06
N GLU A 140 28.78 9.37 27.32
CA GLU A 140 30.21 9.11 27.17
C GLU A 140 30.93 10.29 26.51
N ILE A 141 30.35 10.89 25.47
CA ILE A 141 30.88 12.11 24.83
C ILE A 141 30.95 13.26 25.85
N ALA A 142 29.91 13.45 26.66
CA ALA A 142 29.90 14.50 27.68
C ALA A 142 31.00 14.29 28.73
N GLN A 143 31.25 13.04 29.13
CA GLN A 143 32.32 12.68 30.06
C GLN A 143 33.70 12.93 29.44
N LEU A 144 33.95 12.49 28.20
CA LEU A 144 35.21 12.72 27.49
C LEU A 144 35.51 14.20 27.29
N VAL A 145 34.49 15.02 26.99
CA VAL A 145 34.64 16.47 26.88
C VAL A 145 35.08 17.08 28.21
N LYS A 146 34.47 16.64 29.32
CA LYS A 146 34.85 17.10 30.67
C LYS A 146 36.26 16.68 31.04
N GLU A 147 36.66 15.46 30.71
CA GLU A 147 38.02 14.95 30.95
C GLU A 147 39.08 15.68 30.12
N ARG A 148 38.78 15.96 28.84
CA ARG A 148 39.60 16.81 27.98
C ARG A 148 39.80 18.17 28.61
N ASP A 149 38.72 18.83 29.04
CA ASP A 149 38.78 20.17 29.62
C ASP A 149 39.60 20.18 30.91
N ALA A 150 39.40 19.19 31.79
CA ALA A 150 40.21 19.03 33.00
C ALA A 150 41.70 18.79 32.68
N THR A 151 42.00 17.99 31.65
CA THR A 151 43.39 17.73 31.22
C THR A 151 44.04 18.98 30.64
N GLN A 152 43.28 19.77 29.88
CA GLN A 152 43.72 21.06 29.35
C GLN A 152 44.01 22.07 30.47
N ASP A 153 43.20 22.06 31.53
CA ASP A 153 43.44 22.88 32.73
C ASP A 153 44.74 22.49 33.43
N VAL A 154 44.93 21.19 33.69
CA VAL A 154 46.17 20.67 34.29
C VAL A 154 47.38 21.02 33.43
N TRP A 155 47.28 20.93 32.10
CA TRP A 155 48.38 21.27 31.21
C TRP A 155 48.71 22.77 31.24
N ARG A 156 47.69 23.65 31.32
CA ARG A 156 47.90 25.09 31.51
C ARG A 156 48.62 25.40 32.82
N GLU A 157 48.23 24.74 33.91
CA GLU A 157 48.87 24.94 35.21
C GLU A 157 50.32 24.42 35.21
N ARG A 158 50.58 23.25 34.60
CA ARG A 158 51.94 22.72 34.41
C ARG A 158 52.82 23.64 33.57
N LYS A 159 52.28 24.21 32.48
CA LYS A 159 53.00 25.18 31.66
C LYS A 159 53.40 26.41 32.47
N ARG A 160 52.49 26.93 33.29
CA ARG A 160 52.76 28.07 34.19
C ARG A 160 53.85 27.73 35.22
N ALA A 161 53.74 26.57 35.87
CA ALA A 161 54.75 26.12 36.83
C ALA A 161 56.13 25.94 36.16
N PHE A 162 56.16 25.43 34.92
CA PHE A 162 57.38 25.31 34.14
C PHE A 162 57.98 26.69 33.80
N ASP A 163 57.16 27.66 33.38
CA ASP A 163 57.61 29.02 33.11
C ASP A 163 58.22 29.67 34.37
N GLU A 164 57.61 29.45 35.55
CA GLU A 164 58.13 29.92 36.84
C GLU A 164 59.50 29.29 37.19
N ILE A 165 59.65 27.98 37.01
CA ILE A 165 60.92 27.26 37.21
C ILE A 165 61.98 27.77 36.24
N PHE A 166 61.61 27.96 34.97
CA PHE A 166 62.50 28.46 33.93
C PHE A 166 63.04 29.86 34.27
N HIS A 167 62.17 30.77 34.73
CA HIS A 167 62.59 32.09 35.20
C HIS A 167 63.46 32.05 36.46
N ALA A 168 63.23 31.10 37.37
CA ALA A 168 64.10 30.89 38.53
C ALA A 168 65.49 30.39 38.11
N LEU A 169 65.56 29.43 37.17
CA LEU A 169 66.82 28.95 36.60
C LEU A 169 67.60 30.06 35.87
N GLN A 170 66.91 30.90 35.10
CA GLN A 170 67.54 32.06 34.45
C GLN A 170 68.13 33.05 35.45
N ARG A 171 67.42 33.33 36.56
CA ARG A 171 67.94 34.18 37.65
C ARG A 171 69.17 33.55 38.31
N MET A 172 69.09 32.27 38.68
CA MET A 172 70.22 31.56 39.26
C MET A 172 71.45 31.54 38.32
N ALA A 173 71.24 31.35 37.01
CA ALA A 173 72.32 31.42 36.02
C ALA A 173 72.87 32.85 35.83
N ALA A 174 72.08 33.88 36.11
CA ALA A 174 72.55 35.27 36.15
C ALA A 174 73.35 35.54 37.42
N ASP A 175 72.87 35.08 38.59
CA ASP A 175 73.57 35.20 39.87
C ASP A 175 74.91 34.46 39.84
N ILE A 176 74.95 33.21 39.33
CA ILE A 176 76.20 32.45 39.17
C ILE A 176 77.18 33.17 38.24
N ARG A 177 76.70 33.81 37.16
CA ARG A 177 77.56 34.62 36.28
C ARG A 177 78.07 35.87 36.99
N GLY A 178 77.20 36.57 37.72
CA GLY A 178 77.59 37.72 38.53
C GLY A 178 78.62 37.36 39.59
N GLU A 179 78.40 36.27 40.34
CA GLU A 179 79.34 35.72 41.31
C GLU A 179 80.65 35.29 40.66
N LYS A 180 80.61 34.69 39.46
CA LYS A 180 81.80 34.32 38.71
C LYS A 180 82.59 35.55 38.24
N GLU A 181 81.93 36.57 37.71
CA GLU A 181 82.56 37.83 37.30
C GLU A 181 83.10 38.62 38.50
N ASP A 182 82.41 38.57 39.65
CA ASP A 182 82.86 39.15 40.92
C ASP A 182 84.04 38.37 41.49
N ALA A 183 84.03 37.04 41.39
CA ALA A 183 85.14 36.18 41.78
C ALA A 183 86.35 36.36 40.84
N GLU A 184 86.15 36.54 39.53
CA GLU A 184 87.22 36.86 38.58
C GLU A 184 87.79 38.28 38.83
N ARG A 185 86.95 39.26 39.20
CA ARG A 185 87.43 40.58 39.65
C ARG A 185 88.17 40.53 40.99
N LYS A 186 87.82 39.59 41.88
CA LYS A 186 88.46 39.41 43.19
C LYS A 186 89.73 38.55 43.12
N ALA A 187 89.77 37.56 42.23
CA ALA A 187 90.94 36.74 41.90
C ALA A 187 91.94 37.51 41.01
N GLY A 188 91.47 38.39 40.13
CA GLY A 188 92.34 39.37 39.44
C GLY A 188 93.06 40.34 40.39
N MET A 189 92.73 40.34 41.68
CA MET A 189 93.39 41.10 42.74
C MET A 189 94.17 40.23 43.73
N ALA A 190 94.15 38.90 43.57
CA ALA A 190 94.94 37.92 44.31
C ALA A 190 94.96 36.58 43.54
N ASP A 191 95.84 36.43 42.55
CA ASP A 191 97.08 35.65 42.71
C ASP A 191 97.97 35.73 41.46
N SER A 192 99.28 35.79 41.69
CA SER A 192 100.35 35.51 40.72
C SER A 192 100.86 34.12 41.06
N ASP A 193 100.97 33.25 40.04
CA ASP A 193 101.77 32.00 40.01
C ASP A 193 101.26 30.86 40.93
N GLU A 194 101.27 29.57 40.60
CA GLU A 194 101.91 28.77 39.54
C GLU A 194 101.23 27.37 39.54
N GLU A 195 101.24 26.73 38.35
CA GLU A 195 101.30 25.30 37.98
C GLU A 195 100.81 24.15 38.91
N GLU A 196 100.04 23.19 38.36
CA GLU A 196 100.49 21.81 38.01
C GLU A 196 99.27 20.93 37.57
N ASP A 197 99.30 20.41 36.33
CA ASP A 197 98.20 19.65 35.69
C ASP A 197 98.36 18.13 35.88
N GLY A 198 97.37 17.50 36.52
CA GLY A 198 97.34 16.09 36.91
C GLY A 198 96.05 15.37 36.47
N LEU A 199 96.15 14.76 35.29
CA LEU A 199 95.26 13.80 34.61
C LEU A 199 94.30 12.92 35.46
N ILE A 200 92.97 13.02 35.24
CA ILE A 200 92.02 11.90 35.44
C ILE A 200 91.00 11.83 34.29
N LYS A 201 90.95 10.66 33.65
CA LYS A 201 90.03 10.26 32.58
C LYS A 201 88.65 9.89 33.14
N GLU A 202 87.58 10.50 32.62
CA GLU A 202 86.20 10.00 32.80
C GLU A 202 85.54 9.65 31.45
N LYS A 203 84.72 8.60 31.51
CA LYS A 203 84.10 7.86 30.40
C LYS A 203 82.89 8.60 29.81
N PRO A 204 82.52 8.33 28.53
CA PRO A 204 81.40 9.00 27.89
C PRO A 204 80.06 8.44 28.39
N VAL A 205 79.14 9.32 28.79
CA VAL A 205 77.72 8.99 28.98
C VAL A 205 76.99 9.25 27.67
N GLN A 206 76.23 8.24 27.27
CA GLN A 206 75.55 8.12 25.99
C GLN A 206 74.43 9.15 25.83
N SER A 207 74.37 9.65 24.60
CA SER A 207 73.29 10.43 23.97
C SER A 207 71.90 9.89 24.27
N THR A 208 71.07 10.73 24.87
CA THR A 208 69.61 10.57 24.90
C THR A 208 69.02 11.02 23.57
N GLU A 209 68.67 10.02 22.77
CA GLU A 209 67.51 9.91 21.89
C GLU A 209 66.60 11.15 21.82
N THR A 210 66.67 11.86 20.69
CA THR A 210 65.63 12.77 20.21
C THR A 210 64.38 11.94 19.89
N VAL A 211 63.34 12.06 20.72
CA VAL A 211 62.00 11.58 20.35
C VAL A 211 61.40 12.64 19.43
N GLU A 212 61.34 12.31 18.14
CA GLU A 212 60.52 13.01 17.16
C GLU A 212 59.05 12.94 17.61
N VAL A 213 58.46 14.10 17.85
CA VAL A 213 57.01 14.22 18.03
C VAL A 213 56.39 14.22 16.65
N GLU A 214 55.86 13.06 16.26
CA GLU A 214 55.01 12.89 15.09
C GLU A 214 53.74 13.74 15.29
N MET A 215 53.66 14.87 14.59
CA MET A 215 52.42 15.63 14.47
C MET A 215 51.50 14.88 13.52
N ALA A 216 50.52 14.16 14.08
CA ALA A 216 49.47 13.52 13.32
C ALA A 216 48.64 14.59 12.57
N GLU A 217 48.66 14.46 11.26
CA GLU A 217 47.93 15.22 10.25
C GLU A 217 46.41 15.13 10.51
N ALA A 218 45.75 16.28 10.46
CA ALA A 218 44.30 16.36 10.51
C ALA A 218 43.72 15.74 9.23
N GLY A 219 43.05 14.60 9.38
CA GLY A 219 42.25 14.03 8.31
C GLY A 219 41.06 14.93 7.98
N GLU A 220 41.08 15.46 6.76
CA GLU A 220 39.94 16.04 6.07
C GLU A 220 38.80 14.99 6.01
N ILE A 221 37.63 15.38 6.50
CA ILE A 221 36.37 14.69 6.24
C ILE A 221 35.76 15.44 5.06
N GLU A 222 35.80 14.82 3.88
CA GLU A 222 35.08 15.25 2.68
C GLU A 222 33.56 15.22 2.93
N GLU A 223 32.89 16.25 2.38
CA GLU A 223 31.44 16.38 2.21
C GLU A 223 30.92 15.53 1.05
#